data_AF-A0A6G6ZX10-F1
#
_entry.id   AF-A0A6G6ZX10-F1
#
_cell.length_a   1.000
_cell.length_b   1.000
_cell.length_c   1.000
_cell.angle_alpha   90.00
_cell.angle_beta   90.00
_cell.angle_gamma   90.00
#
_symmetry.space_group_name_H-M   'P 1'
#
loop_
_entity.id
_entity.type
_entity.pdbx_description
1 polymer ?
#
loop_
_entity_poly.entity_id
_entity_poly.type
_entity_poly.pdbx_seq_one_letter_code
_entity_poly.pdbx_strand_id
1 'polypeptide(L)'
;MKEIRTDNDDCYFLVHQLQGSATLNIGECAAQLEPGDMIVLKAAKKSEFNFLSSPYQISICLPRQLVEKAYSSHPKIVGKTISGRSNLGSVIGPFVQELFTLLNSPQNEVEAMHKALLALLRPFDE
;
A
#
# COMPACT_ATOMS: atom_id res chain seq x y z
N MET A 1 12.68 -10.44 -10.45
CA MET A 1 11.26 -10.35 -10.85
C MET A 1 10.54 -11.54 -10.24
N LYS A 2 9.77 -11.32 -9.16
CA LYS A 2 9.00 -12.37 -8.49
C LYS A 2 7.54 -12.12 -8.87
N GLU A 3 6.94 -13.07 -9.58
CA GLU A 3 5.56 -13.02 -10.04
C GLU A 3 4.61 -12.72 -8.88
N ILE A 4 3.78 -11.68 -9.02
CA ILE A 4 2.59 -11.52 -8.20
C ILE A 4 1.58 -12.52 -8.76
N ARG A 5 1.51 -13.67 -8.09
CA ARG A 5 0.66 -14.80 -8.44
C ARG A 5 -0.81 -14.39 -8.51
N THR A 6 -1.43 -14.87 -9.59
CA THR A 6 -2.79 -14.70 -10.09
C THR A 6 -3.85 -15.45 -9.26
N ASP A 7 -3.85 -15.25 -7.95
CA ASP A 7 -4.88 -15.81 -7.04
C ASP A 7 -5.37 -14.78 -6.01
N ASN A 8 -4.95 -13.52 -6.16
CA ASN A 8 -5.11 -12.47 -5.14
C ASN A 8 -6.06 -11.34 -5.59
N ASP A 9 -7.00 -11.63 -6.50
CA ASP A 9 -7.96 -10.65 -7.04
C ASP A 9 -8.85 -10.00 -5.96
N ASP A 10 -8.84 -10.55 -4.74
CA ASP A 10 -9.57 -10.08 -3.56
C ASP A 10 -8.70 -9.40 -2.48
N CYS A 11 -7.63 -8.70 -2.87
CA CYS A 11 -6.88 -7.87 -1.93
C CYS A 11 -6.53 -6.47 -2.46
N TYR A 12 -6.19 -5.60 -1.51
CA TYR A 12 -5.51 -4.35 -1.79
C TYR A 12 -4.04 -4.50 -1.38
N PHE A 13 -3.16 -3.73 -2.00
CA PHE A 13 -1.75 -3.67 -1.61
C PHE A 13 -1.39 -2.26 -1.21
N LEU A 14 -0.73 -2.11 -0.06
CA LEU A 14 -0.01 -0.88 0.25
C LEU A 14 1.45 -1.07 -0.14
N VAL A 15 1.89 -0.35 -1.16
CA VAL A 15 3.28 -0.34 -1.62
C VAL A 15 4.00 0.82 -0.94
N HIS A 16 5.19 0.57 -0.40
CA HIS A 16 6.07 1.58 0.19
C HIS A 16 7.41 1.58 -0.53
N GLN A 17 7.77 2.72 -1.14
CA GLN A 17 9.04 2.93 -1.82
C GLN A 17 10.14 3.21 -0.80
N LEU A 18 11.11 2.31 -0.64
CA LEU A 18 12.20 2.44 0.33
C LEU A 18 13.46 3.03 -0.29
N GLN A 19 13.75 2.70 -1.55
CA GLN A 19 14.92 3.19 -2.27
C GLN A 19 14.64 3.31 -3.75
N GLY A 20 15.25 4.31 -4.40
CA GLY A 20 15.01 4.59 -5.82
C GLY A 20 13.61 5.17 -6.04
N SER A 21 13.31 5.46 -7.30
CA SER A 21 12.03 6.00 -7.75
C SER A 21 11.33 5.08 -8.75
N ALA A 22 10.00 5.16 -8.76
CA ALA A 22 9.13 4.44 -9.67
C ALA A 22 8.02 5.36 -10.17
N THR A 23 7.58 5.12 -11.40
CA THR A 23 6.34 5.69 -11.94
C THR A 23 5.30 4.60 -12.06
N LEU A 24 4.06 4.94 -11.73
CA LEU A 24 2.95 4.03 -11.68
C LEU A 24 1.77 4.61 -12.46
N ASN A 25 1.29 3.85 -13.44
CA ASN A 25 0.07 4.16 -14.17
C ASN A 25 -1.06 3.22 -13.73
N ILE A 26 -2.16 3.77 -13.21
CA ILE A 26 -3.36 3.02 -12.82
C ILE A 26 -4.58 3.69 -13.46
N GLY A 27 -5.12 3.09 -14.52
CA GLY A 27 -6.17 3.72 -15.30
C GLY A 27 -5.69 5.05 -15.89
N GLU A 28 -6.37 6.14 -15.54
CA GLU A 28 -6.01 7.50 -15.97
C GLU A 28 -5.07 8.23 -15.00
N CYS A 29 -4.73 7.60 -13.86
CA CYS A 29 -3.84 8.20 -12.88
C CYS A 29 -2.39 7.80 -13.17
N ALA A 30 -1.49 8.79 -13.20
CA ALA A 30 -0.05 8.59 -13.16
C ALA A 30 0.50 9.13 -11.83
N ALA A 31 1.32 8.34 -11.15
CA ALA A 31 1.97 8.70 -9.90
C ALA A 31 3.48 8.46 -10.00
N GLN A 32 4.27 9.39 -9.48
CA GLN A 32 5.69 9.18 -9.23
C GLN A 32 5.88 8.92 -7.73
N LEU A 33 6.64 7.88 -7.42
CA LEU A 33 6.98 7.48 -6.06
C LEU A 33 8.46 7.73 -5.82
N GLU A 34 8.77 8.53 -4.81
CA GLU A 34 10.10 8.75 -4.28
C GLU A 34 10.30 7.94 -2.99
N PRO A 35 11.55 7.77 -2.49
CA PRO A 35 11.79 7.11 -1.21
C PRO A 35 10.97 7.72 -0.07
N GLY A 36 10.24 6.86 0.64
CA GLY A 36 9.28 7.16 1.70
C GLY A 36 7.82 7.22 1.23
N ASP A 37 7.57 7.40 -0.07
CA ASP A 37 6.20 7.49 -0.58
C ASP A 37 5.51 6.13 -0.59
N MET A 38 4.20 6.17 -0.45
CA MET A 38 3.34 4.99 -0.44
C MET A 38 2.16 5.16 -1.37
N ILE A 39 1.59 4.04 -1.81
CA ILE A 39 0.38 4.01 -2.63
C ILE A 39 -0.44 2.76 -2.36
N VAL A 40 -1.77 2.92 -2.35
CA VAL A 40 -2.71 1.79 -2.25
C VAL A 40 -3.14 1.35 -3.65
N LEU A 41 -3.03 0.07 -3.91
CA LEU A 41 -3.42 -0.59 -5.16
C LEU A 41 -4.54 -1.57 -4.91
N LYS A 42 -5.39 -1.78 -5.91
CA LYS A 42 -6.34 -2.89 -5.93
C LYS A 42 -5.77 -3.96 -6.86
N ALA A 43 -5.64 -5.21 -6.39
CA ALA A 43 -5.05 -6.30 -7.17
C ALA A 43 -5.75 -6.50 -8.53
N ALA A 44 -7.09 -6.42 -8.55
CA ALA A 44 -7.90 -6.57 -9.74
C ALA A 44 -7.76 -5.42 -10.78
N LYS A 45 -7.07 -4.31 -10.47
CA LYS A 45 -6.85 -3.22 -11.44
C LYS A 45 -5.51 -3.44 -12.13
N LYS A 46 -5.50 -3.42 -13.48
CA LYS A 46 -4.26 -3.35 -14.26
C LYS A 46 -3.49 -2.09 -13.88
N SER A 47 -2.25 -2.28 -13.46
CA SER A 47 -1.33 -1.21 -13.11
C SER A 47 0.03 -1.47 -13.76
N GLU A 48 0.62 -0.44 -14.36
CA GLU A 48 1.95 -0.52 -14.94
C GLU A 48 2.96 0.19 -14.04
N PHE A 49 3.92 -0.58 -13.51
CA PHE A 49 5.06 -0.06 -12.75
C PHE A 49 6.29 0.04 -13.64
N ASN A 50 6.78 1.26 -13.83
CA ASN A 50 8.03 1.53 -14.50
C ASN A 50 9.05 2.01 -13.46
N PHE A 51 10.13 1.26 -13.29
CA PHE A 51 11.18 1.57 -12.33
C PHE A 51 12.24 2.44 -12.99
N LEU A 52 12.51 3.62 -12.41
CA LEU A 52 13.43 4.61 -12.98
C LEU A 52 14.88 4.43 -12.50
N SER A 53 15.07 3.70 -11.41
CA SER A 53 16.35 3.43 -10.74
C SER A 53 16.25 2.10 -9.98
N SER A 54 17.33 1.60 -9.37
CA SER A 54 17.33 0.35 -8.57
C SER A 54 16.28 0.41 -7.44
N PRO A 55 15.07 -0.14 -7.65
CA PRO A 55 13.95 0.12 -6.76
C PRO A 55 13.98 -0.90 -5.62
N TYR A 56 13.83 -0.42 -4.39
CA TYR A 56 13.52 -1.29 -3.26
C TYR A 56 12.16 -0.89 -2.70
N GLN A 57 11.23 -1.84 -2.69
CA GLN A 57 9.86 -1.65 -2.24
C GLN A 57 9.46 -2.81 -1.32
N ILE A 58 8.61 -2.50 -0.35
CA ILE A 58 7.83 -3.51 0.37
C ILE A 58 6.36 -3.35 0.02
N SER A 59 5.62 -4.45 0.11
CA SER A 59 4.19 -4.47 -0.15
C SER A 59 3.48 -5.26 0.93
N ILE A 60 2.50 -4.63 1.56
CA ILE A 60 1.62 -5.28 2.53
C ILE A 60 0.30 -5.62 1.84
N CYS A 61 -0.14 -6.87 1.99
CA CYS A 61 -1.46 -7.30 1.59
C CYS A 61 -2.48 -6.78 2.62
N LEU A 62 -3.43 -5.95 2.17
CA LEU A 62 -4.55 -5.49 2.94
C LEU A 62 -5.78 -6.35 2.57
N PRO A 63 -6.34 -7.12 3.52
CA PRO A 63 -7.52 -7.94 3.25
C PRO A 63 -8.70 -7.08 2.80
N ARG A 64 -9.31 -7.43 1.65
CA ARG A 64 -10.43 -6.68 1.07
C ARG A 64 -11.55 -6.42 2.06
N GLN A 65 -11.94 -7.44 2.84
CA GLN A 65 -13.01 -7.31 3.83
C GLN A 65 -12.72 -6.23 4.88
N LEU A 66 -11.46 -6.07 5.29
CA LEU A 66 -11.06 -5.04 6.25
C LEU A 66 -11.09 -3.64 5.60
N VAL A 67 -10.59 -3.53 4.38
CA VAL A 67 -10.58 -2.26 3.61
C VAL A 67 -12.00 -1.78 3.34
N GLU A 68 -12.86 -2.65 2.81
CA GLU A 68 -14.23 -2.29 2.43
C GLU A 68 -15.10 -1.98 3.66
N LYS A 69 -14.82 -2.62 4.80
CA LYS A 69 -15.44 -2.30 6.09
C LYS A 69 -14.97 -0.95 6.65
N ALA A 70 -13.71 -0.58 6.44
CA ALA A 70 -13.13 0.65 6.97
C ALA A 70 -13.52 1.91 6.18
N TYR A 71 -13.77 1.75 4.88
CA TYR A 71 -13.94 2.83 3.90
C TYR A 71 -15.25 2.69 3.11
N SER A 72 -15.22 1.90 2.03
CA SER A 72 -16.36 1.53 1.18
C SER A 72 -15.91 0.45 0.18
N SER A 73 -16.82 -0.05 -0.65
CA SER A 73 -16.48 -0.97 -1.76
C SER A 73 -15.58 -0.37 -2.84
N HIS A 74 -15.48 0.96 -2.89
CA HIS A 74 -14.69 1.73 -3.86
C HIS A 74 -13.86 2.81 -3.12
N PRO A 75 -12.83 2.40 -2.37
CA PRO A 75 -12.04 3.34 -1.58
C PRO A 75 -11.30 4.31 -2.51
N LYS A 76 -11.45 5.62 -2.25
CA LYS A 76 -10.85 6.70 -3.05
C LYS A 76 -9.34 6.79 -2.86
N ILE A 77 -8.79 6.20 -1.80
CA ILE A 77 -7.34 6.15 -1.54
C ILE A 77 -6.58 5.36 -2.63
N VAL A 78 -7.26 4.48 -3.37
CA VAL A 78 -6.62 3.66 -4.42
C VAL A 78 -6.05 4.56 -5.51
N GLY A 79 -4.75 4.43 -5.77
CA GLY A 79 -4.03 5.23 -6.75
C GLY A 79 -3.64 6.63 -6.26
N LYS A 80 -3.97 7.03 -5.03
CA LYS A 80 -3.47 8.27 -4.43
C LYS A 80 -2.10 8.04 -3.81
N THR A 81 -1.15 8.93 -4.10
CA THR A 81 0.17 8.94 -3.44
C THR A 81 0.04 9.49 -2.03
N ILE A 82 0.57 8.77 -1.07
CA ILE A 82 0.78 9.20 0.31
C ILE A 82 2.24 9.62 0.41
N SER A 83 2.49 10.92 0.51
CA SER A 83 3.88 11.39 0.59
C SER A 83 4.52 11.00 1.92
N GLY A 84 5.68 10.34 1.85
CA GLY A 84 6.48 9.98 3.02
C GLY A 84 7.00 11.18 3.82
N ARG A 85 6.97 12.38 3.21
CA ARG A 85 7.38 13.65 3.84
C ARG A 85 6.25 14.35 4.59
N SER A 86 5.01 13.86 4.47
CA SER A 86 3.88 14.36 5.25
C SER A 86 3.95 13.89 6.71
N ASN A 87 3.30 14.61 7.62
CA ASN A 87 3.25 14.23 9.05
C ASN A 87 2.69 12.82 9.27
N LEU A 88 1.69 12.42 8.48
CA LEU A 88 1.15 11.06 8.55
C LEU A 88 2.02 10.06 7.80
N GLY A 89 2.57 10.42 6.64
CA GLY A 89 3.44 9.54 5.86
C GLY A 89 4.71 9.12 6.62
N SER A 90 5.30 10.04 7.39
CA SER A 90 6.48 9.76 8.23
C SER A 90 6.19 8.82 9.40
N VAL A 91 4.92 8.69 9.82
CA VAL A 91 4.47 7.73 10.85
C VAL A 91 4.06 6.40 10.23
N ILE A 92 3.32 6.43 9.12
CA ILE A 92 2.82 5.23 8.44
C ILE A 92 3.98 4.43 7.85
N GLY A 93 4.97 5.08 7.24
CA GLY A 93 6.11 4.39 6.60
C GLY A 93 6.83 3.40 7.53
N PRO A 94 7.32 3.82 8.72
CA PRO A 94 7.89 2.92 9.71
C PRO A 94 6.92 1.86 10.21
N PHE A 95 5.65 2.19 10.42
CA PHE A 95 4.63 1.22 10.83
C PHE A 95 4.46 0.09 9.79
N VAL A 96 4.48 0.43 8.51
CA VAL A 96 4.41 -0.53 7.40
C VAL A 96 5.65 -1.42 7.33
N GLN A 97 6.83 -0.84 7.57
CA GLN A 97 8.07 -1.62 7.66
C GLN A 97 8.02 -2.62 8.80
N GLU A 98 7.53 -2.21 9.99
CA GLU A 98 7.36 -3.13 11.12
C GLU A 98 6.35 -4.23 10.79
N LEU A 99 5.18 -3.88 10.23
CA LEU A 99 4.17 -4.87 9.83
C LEU A 99 4.72 -5.91 8.82
N PHE A 100 5.69 -5.53 7.99
CA PHE A 100 6.33 -6.43 7.03
C PHE A 100 7.22 -7.49 7.69
N THR A 101 7.75 -7.26 8.90
CA THR A 101 8.65 -8.19 9.60
C THR A 101 7.90 -9.27 10.39
N LEU A 102 6.58 -9.11 10.59
CA LEU A 102 5.76 -9.91 11.51
C LEU A 102 5.31 -11.26 10.94
N LEU A 103 6.24 -12.03 10.36
CA LEU A 103 5.96 -13.33 9.74
C LEU A 103 5.44 -14.39 10.73
N ASN A 104 5.58 -14.19 12.05
CA ASN A 104 5.24 -15.16 13.09
C ASN A 104 4.31 -14.62 14.19
N SER A 105 3.65 -13.47 13.96
CA SER A 105 2.76 -12.89 14.98
C SER A 105 1.43 -13.64 15.08
N PRO A 106 0.80 -13.66 16.28
CA PRO A 106 -0.56 -14.15 16.44
C PRO A 106 -1.54 -13.45 15.50
N GLN A 107 -2.47 -14.20 14.92
CA GLN A 107 -3.42 -13.69 13.91
C GLN A 107 -4.24 -12.48 14.41
N ASN A 108 -4.60 -12.45 15.69
CA ASN A 108 -5.34 -11.35 16.31
C ASN A 108 -4.52 -10.05 16.37
N GLU A 109 -3.19 -10.14 16.60
CA GLU A 109 -2.31 -8.98 16.59
C GLU A 109 -2.14 -8.44 15.17
N VAL A 110 -1.92 -9.34 14.20
CA VAL A 110 -1.86 -8.99 12.78
C VAL A 110 -3.14 -8.28 12.34
N GLU A 111 -4.32 -8.78 12.74
CA GLU A 111 -5.59 -8.13 12.41
C GLU A 111 -5.74 -6.75 13.08
N ALA A 112 -5.32 -6.60 14.34
CA ALA A 112 -5.35 -5.32 15.03
C ALA A 112 -4.43 -4.28 14.35
N MET A 113 -3.26 -4.70 13.90
CA MET A 113 -2.34 -3.83 13.17
C MET A 113 -2.86 -3.43 11.80
N HIS A 114 -3.52 -4.33 11.06
CA HIS A 114 -4.21 -3.97 9.82
C HIS A 114 -5.30 -2.92 10.08
N LYS A 115 -6.09 -3.06 11.15
CA LYS A 115 -7.11 -2.07 11.52
C LYS A 115 -6.49 -0.72 11.89
N ALA A 116 -5.38 -0.72 12.63
CA ALA A 116 -4.64 0.50 12.97
C ALA A 116 -4.10 1.19 11.71
N LEU A 117 -3.51 0.43 10.78
CA LEU A 117 -3.05 0.95 9.49
C LEU A 117 -4.19 1.58 8.69
N LEU A 118 -5.35 0.92 8.61
CA LEU A 118 -6.53 1.48 7.93
C LEU A 118 -7.07 2.73 8.64
N ALA A 119 -6.97 2.82 9.96
CA ALA A 119 -7.34 4.05 10.67
C ALA A 119 -6.39 5.22 10.31
N LEU A 120 -5.08 4.96 10.22
CA LEU A 120 -4.08 5.97 9.84
C LEU A 120 -4.21 6.40 8.37
N LEU A 121 -4.65 5.51 7.50
CA LEU A 121 -4.84 5.76 6.07
C LEU A 121 -6.16 6.48 5.75
N ARG A 122 -7.13 6.51 6.68
CA ARG A 122 -8.46 7.11 6.48
C ARG A 122 -8.45 8.53 5.91
N PRO A 123 -7.60 9.48 6.34
CA PRO A 123 -7.60 10.84 5.81
C PRO A 123 -7.29 10.94 4.30
N PHE A 124 -6.70 9.89 3.71
CA PHE A 124 -6.41 9.85 2.28
C PHE A 124 -7.57 9.26 1.47
N ASP A 125 -8.57 8.65 2.12
CA ASP A 125 -9.76 8.08 1.48
C ASP A 125 -10.93 9.07 1.34
N GLU A 126 -10.85 10.22 2.03
CA GLU A 126 -11.87 11.29 1.97
C GLU A 126 -11.95 11.97 0.58
#